data_AF-A0A401IBH7-F1
#
_entry.id   AF-A0A401IBH7-F1
#
_cell.length_a   1.000
_cell.length_b   1.000
_cell.length_c   1.000
_cell.angle_alpha   90.00
_cell.angle_beta   90.00
_cell.angle_gamma   90.00
#
_symmetry.space_group_name_H-M   'P 1'
#
loop_
_entity.id
_entity.type
_entity.pdbx_description
1 polymer ?
#
loop_
_entity_poly.entity_id
_entity_poly.type
_entity_poly.pdbx_seq_one_letter_code
_entity_poly.pdbx_strand_id
1 'polypeptide(L)'
;MVVKRSLGEKIFDSLNVVFLTVCSFLFLYPMWYVLVSSFSDAYAIAASRVTFWPIGFNFNAYKLVFEDTRVWEAYGNTLFYVVAGTAINLLLTTLGAYPLSRRGLDGRRFFMAFIVFTMFFSGG
;
A
#
# COMPACT_ATOMS: atom_id res chain seq x y z
N MET A 1 -30.86 7.94 26.14
CA MET A 1 -30.95 9.42 26.11
C MET A 1 -30.55 9.89 24.72
N VAL A 2 -31.47 10.47 23.95
CA VAL A 2 -31.17 10.99 22.61
C VAL A 2 -30.60 12.40 22.79
N VAL A 3 -29.29 12.55 22.63
CA VAL A 3 -28.62 13.85 22.68
C VAL A 3 -29.17 14.70 21.52
N LYS A 4 -29.80 15.84 21.84
CA LYS A 4 -30.25 16.79 20.82
C LYS A 4 -29.01 17.42 20.18
N ARG A 5 -28.65 16.96 18.99
CA ARG A 5 -27.51 17.49 18.23
C ARG A 5 -27.69 18.97 17.92
N SER A 6 -26.65 19.75 18.17
CA SER A 6 -26.62 21.18 17.84
C SER A 6 -26.68 21.37 16.31
N LEU A 7 -27.25 22.49 15.83
CA LEU A 7 -27.27 22.79 14.40
C LEU A 7 -25.86 22.85 13.81
N GLY A 8 -24.89 23.37 14.56
CA GLY A 8 -23.48 23.40 14.17
C GLY A 8 -22.87 22.00 14.03
N GLU A 9 -23.25 21.07 14.91
CA GLU A 9 -22.80 19.68 14.89
C GLU A 9 -23.30 18.96 13.62
N LYS A 10 -24.59 19.14 13.27
CA LYS A 10 -25.16 18.55 12.05
C LYS A 10 -24.51 19.07 10.76
N ILE A 11 -24.21 20.37 10.70
CA ILE A 11 -23.54 20.99 9.54
C ILE A 11 -22.11 20.48 9.43
N PHE A 12 -21.38 20.45 10.55
CA PHE A 12 -20.00 19.96 10.59
C PHE A 12 -19.93 18.48 10.19
N ASP A 13 -20.78 17.63 10.75
CA ASP A 13 -20.87 16.21 10.39
C ASP A 13 -21.15 16.03 8.89
N SER A 14 -22.11 16.78 8.34
CA SER A 14 -22.47 16.69 6.93
C SER A 14 -21.31 17.11 6.02
N LEU A 15 -20.63 18.23 6.34
CA LEU A 15 -19.46 18.68 5.60
C LEU A 15 -18.31 17.68 5.68
N ASN A 16 -18.08 17.10 6.86
CA ASN A 16 -17.03 16.10 7.06
C ASN A 16 -17.31 14.82 6.24
N VAL A 17 -18.56 14.35 6.25
CA VAL A 17 -18.97 13.19 5.43
C VAL A 17 -18.77 13.48 3.94
N VAL A 18 -19.17 14.66 3.46
CA VAL A 18 -18.95 15.06 2.06
C VAL A 18 -17.46 15.11 1.73
N PHE A 19 -16.65 15.74 2.59
CA PHE A 19 -15.20 15.84 2.41
C PHE A 19 -14.53 14.47 2.35
N LEU A 20 -14.80 13.58 3.32
CA LEU A 20 -14.25 12.23 3.35
C LEU A 20 -14.71 11.39 2.16
N THR A 21 -15.95 11.58 1.68
CA THR A 21 -16.46 10.91 0.48
C THR A 21 -15.68 11.36 -0.76
N VAL A 22 -15.43 12.66 -0.91
CA VAL A 22 -14.64 13.21 -2.02
C VAL A 22 -13.20 12.71 -1.97
N CYS A 23 -12.55 12.74 -0.80
CA CYS A 23 -11.21 12.19 -0.63
C CYS A 23 -11.16 10.70 -1.01
N SER A 24 -12.12 9.91 -0.53
CA SER A 24 -12.21 8.48 -0.85
C SER A 24 -12.35 8.26 -2.36
N PHE A 25 -13.19 9.05 -3.03
CA PHE A 25 -13.36 8.97 -4.48
C PHE A 25 -12.07 9.30 -5.23
N LEU A 26 -11.32 10.33 -4.80
CA LEU A 26 -10.04 10.70 -5.43
C LEU A 26 -8.98 9.59 -5.33
N PHE A 27 -8.95 8.84 -4.23
CA PHE A 27 -8.04 7.69 -4.07
C PHE A 27 -8.53 6.43 -4.78
N LEU A 28 -9.84 6.20 -4.85
CA LEU A 28 -10.42 5.02 -5.51
C LEU A 28 -10.46 5.16 -7.03
N TYR A 29 -10.62 6.37 -7.56
CA TYR A 29 -10.67 6.62 -9.01
C TYR A 29 -9.46 6.08 -9.78
N PRO A 30 -8.19 6.32 -9.39
CA PRO A 30 -7.04 5.75 -10.12
C PRO A 30 -7.03 4.22 -10.07
N MET A 31 -7.44 3.61 -8.94
CA MET A 31 -7.55 2.15 -8.82
C MET A 31 -8.63 1.60 -9.77
N TRP A 32 -9.78 2.29 -9.84
CA TRP A 32 -10.85 1.96 -10.78
C TRP A 32 -10.39 2.10 -12.24
N TYR A 33 -9.67 3.16 -12.56
CA TYR A 33 -9.13 3.39 -13.89
C TYR A 33 -8.16 2.29 -14.34
N VAL A 34 -7.29 1.81 -13.45
CA VAL A 34 -6.39 0.68 -13.74
C VAL A 34 -7.17 -0.59 -14.06
N LEU A 35 -8.25 -0.89 -13.32
CA LEU A 35 -9.13 -2.03 -13.61
C LEU A 35 -9.85 -1.87 -14.95
N VAL A 36 -10.40 -0.69 -15.23
CA VAL A 36 -11.09 -0.42 -16.49
C VAL A 36 -10.13 -0.52 -17.68
N SER A 37 -8.92 0.01 -17.52
CA SER A 37 -7.85 -0.06 -18.51
C SER A 37 -7.41 -1.50 -18.76
N SER A 38 -7.29 -2.34 -17.71
CA SER A 38 -6.86 -3.74 -17.89
C SER A 38 -7.84 -4.61 -18.68
N PHE A 39 -9.12 -4.24 -18.74
CA PHE A 39 -10.14 -4.91 -19.56
C PHE A 39 -10.40 -4.26 -20.92
N SER A 40 -9.82 -3.09 -21.19
CA SER A 40 -10.06 -2.35 -22.44
C SER A 40 -9.11 -2.77 -23.56
N ASP A 41 -9.50 -2.50 -24.80
CA ASP A 41 -8.67 -2.79 -25.96
C ASP A 41 -7.41 -1.90 -25.99
N ALA A 42 -6.26 -2.47 -26.36
CA ALA A 42 -4.99 -1.75 -26.45
C ALA A 42 -5.06 -0.52 -27.36
N TYR A 43 -5.84 -0.57 -28.45
CA TYR A 43 -6.06 0.57 -29.34
C TYR A 43 -6.90 1.67 -28.65
N ALA A 44 -7.91 1.29 -27.86
CA ALA A 44 -8.76 2.23 -27.12
C ALA A 44 -7.99 2.93 -25.99
N ILE A 45 -7.07 2.21 -25.34
CA ILE A 45 -6.14 2.76 -24.33
C ILE A 45 -5.16 3.72 -24.99
N ALA A 46 -4.51 3.32 -26.10
CA ALA A 46 -3.56 4.16 -26.83
C ALA A 46 -4.18 5.44 -27.40
N ALA A 47 -5.48 5.39 -27.76
CA ALA A 47 -6.24 6.53 -28.23
C ALA A 47 -6.81 7.41 -27.10
N SER A 48 -6.47 7.15 -25.83
CA SER A 48 -6.98 7.85 -24.64
C SER A 48 -8.51 7.94 -24.57
N ARG A 49 -9.21 6.94 -25.10
CA ARG A 49 -10.68 6.92 -25.12
C ARG A 49 -11.27 6.35 -23.83
N VAL A 50 -10.50 5.53 -23.12
CA VAL A 50 -10.90 4.92 -21.86
C VAL A 50 -10.92 5.98 -20.76
N THR A 51 -12.08 6.19 -20.13
CA THR A 51 -12.26 7.21 -19.07
C THR A 51 -12.84 6.59 -17.82
N PHE A 52 -14.12 6.22 -17.84
CA PHE A 52 -14.81 5.65 -16.66
C PHE A 52 -15.27 4.19 -16.85
N TRP A 53 -15.47 3.78 -18.10
CA TRP A 53 -15.96 2.44 -18.48
C TRP A 53 -15.05 1.80 -19.52
N PRO A 54 -14.97 0.46 -19.56
CA PRO A 54 -14.09 -0.22 -20.49
C PRO A 54 -14.61 -0.08 -21.92
N ILE A 55 -13.70 0.17 -22.85
CA ILE A 55 -14.03 0.33 -24.28
C ILE A 55 -13.37 -0.81 -25.05
N GLY A 56 -14.20 -1.63 -25.70
CA GLY A 56 -13.75 -2.83 -26.42
C GLY A 56 -13.22 -3.87 -25.46
N PHE A 57 -14.12 -4.63 -24.82
CA PHE A 57 -13.75 -5.63 -23.82
C PHE A 57 -12.80 -6.68 -24.40
N ASN A 58 -11.57 -6.75 -23.89
CA ASN A 58 -10.50 -7.56 -24.47
C ASN A 58 -9.72 -8.31 -23.38
N PHE A 59 -9.73 -9.65 -23.45
CA PHE A 59 -8.97 -10.51 -22.54
C PHE A 59 -7.61 -10.96 -23.09
N ASN A 60 -7.25 -10.57 -24.31
CA ASN A 60 -5.98 -10.99 -24.92
C ASN A 60 -4.78 -10.44 -24.14
N ALA A 61 -4.90 -9.26 -23.53
CA ALA A 61 -3.88 -8.71 -22.64
C ALA A 61 -3.58 -9.65 -21.46
N TYR A 62 -4.60 -10.21 -20.83
CA TYR A 62 -4.43 -11.19 -19.75
C TYR A 62 -3.79 -12.49 -20.26
N LYS A 63 -4.20 -13.00 -21.42
CA LYS A 63 -3.59 -14.21 -22.01
C LYS A 63 -2.09 -14.02 -22.24
N LEU A 64 -1.68 -12.88 -22.81
CA LEU A 64 -0.27 -12.55 -23.02
C LEU A 64 0.52 -12.53 -21.71
N VAL A 65 -0.06 -11.99 -20.63
CA VAL A 65 0.57 -11.97 -19.30
C VAL A 65 0.71 -13.38 -18.73
N PHE A 66 -0.29 -14.24 -18.92
CA PHE A 66 -0.25 -15.63 -18.42
C PHE A 66 0.70 -16.52 -19.22
N GLU A 67 0.90 -16.24 -20.51
CA GLU A 67 1.86 -16.94 -21.38
C GLU A 67 3.31 -16.51 -21.15
N ASP A 68 3.55 -15.31 -20.62
CA ASP A 68 4.90 -14.81 -20.35
C ASP A 68 5.49 -15.43 -19.07
N THR A 69 6.43 -16.37 -19.25
CA THR A 69 7.12 -17.05 -18.16
C THR A 69 7.90 -16.09 -17.25
N ARG A 70 8.35 -14.94 -17.76
CA ARG A 70 9.08 -13.95 -16.96
C ARG A 70 8.20 -13.31 -15.91
N VAL A 71 6.89 -13.17 -16.17
CA VAL A 71 5.92 -12.65 -15.19
C VAL A 71 5.82 -13.60 -14.01
N TRP A 72 5.73 -14.91 -14.27
CA TRP A 72 5.66 -15.93 -13.24
C TRP A 72 6.94 -16.04 -12.41
N GLU A 73 8.10 -16.02 -13.06
CA GLU A 73 9.40 -16.01 -12.37
C GLU A 73 9.56 -14.76 -11.50
N ALA A 74 9.22 -13.58 -12.03
CA ALA A 74 9.28 -12.33 -11.28
C ALA A 74 8.32 -12.36 -10.08
N TYR A 75 7.09 -12.84 -10.26
CA TYR A 75 6.11 -12.95 -9.18
C TYR A 75 6.57 -13.92 -8.09
N GLY A 76 7.14 -15.07 -8.48
CA GLY A 76 7.74 -16.04 -7.55
C GLY A 76 8.90 -15.43 -6.76
N ASN A 77 9.78 -14.67 -7.43
CA ASN A 77 10.87 -13.96 -6.77
C ASN A 77 10.35 -12.91 -5.78
N THR A 78 9.35 -12.10 -6.15
CA THR A 78 8.73 -11.14 -5.23
C THR A 78 8.13 -11.83 -4.01
N LEU A 79 7.42 -12.94 -4.21
CA LEU A 79 6.83 -13.70 -3.11
C LEU A 79 7.93 -14.26 -2.19
N PHE A 80 9.00 -14.82 -2.74
CA PHE A 80 10.14 -15.30 -1.98
C PHE A 80 10.79 -14.18 -1.17
N TYR A 81 11.07 -13.02 -1.79
CA TYR A 81 11.67 -11.88 -1.11
C TYR A 81 10.81 -11.32 0.00
N VAL A 82 9.50 -11.21 -0.20
CA VAL A 82 8.57 -10.73 0.84
C VAL A 82 8.52 -11.74 1.99
N VAL A 83 8.32 -13.03 1.70
CA VAL A 83 8.19 -14.04 2.76
C VAL A 83 9.51 -14.21 3.52
N ALA A 84 10.60 -14.49 2.82
CA ALA A 84 11.90 -14.70 3.44
C ALA A 84 12.42 -13.40 4.10
N GLY A 85 12.29 -12.27 3.41
CA GLY A 85 12.72 -10.97 3.91
C GLY A 85 11.94 -10.56 5.16
N THR A 86 10.61 -10.67 5.16
CA THR A 86 9.79 -10.38 6.35
C THR A 86 10.09 -11.36 7.48
N ALA A 87 10.24 -12.66 7.21
CA ALA A 87 10.56 -13.65 8.25
C ALA A 87 11.91 -13.36 8.91
N ILE A 88 12.96 -13.13 8.12
CA ILE A 88 14.30 -12.79 8.62
C ILE A 88 14.26 -11.45 9.37
N ASN A 89 13.61 -10.43 8.82
CA ASN A 89 13.50 -9.12 9.45
C ASN A 89 12.77 -9.21 10.80
N LEU A 90 11.67 -9.94 10.87
CA LEU A 90 10.92 -10.15 12.10
C LEU A 90 11.76 -10.93 13.13
N LEU A 91 12.42 -12.01 12.72
CA LEU A 91 13.30 -12.79 13.60
C LEU A 91 14.41 -11.92 14.19
N LEU A 92 15.17 -11.21 13.36
CA LEU A 92 16.28 -10.38 13.81
C LEU A 92 15.81 -9.20 14.67
N THR A 93 14.73 -8.53 14.24
CA THR A 93 14.21 -7.37 14.96
C THR A 93 13.62 -7.76 16.30
N THR A 94 12.87 -8.88 16.39
CA THR A 94 12.31 -9.33 17.67
C THR A 94 13.39 -9.84 18.62
N LEU A 95 14.36 -10.62 18.15
CA LEU A 95 15.49 -11.10 18.95
C LEU A 95 16.36 -9.94 19.47
N GLY A 96 16.55 -8.88 18.67
CA GLY A 96 17.27 -7.68 19.10
C GLY A 96 16.44 -6.78 20.03
N ALA A 97 15.20 -6.48 19.67
CA ALA A 97 14.35 -5.56 20.41
C ALA A 97 13.93 -6.11 21.79
N TYR A 98 13.75 -7.43 21.94
CA TYR A 98 13.31 -8.04 23.20
C TYR A 98 14.26 -7.75 24.38
N PRO A 99 15.57 -8.04 24.33
CA PRO A 99 16.49 -7.73 25.42
C PRO A 99 16.63 -6.21 25.64
N LEU A 100 16.65 -5.42 24.56
CA LEU A 100 16.72 -3.95 24.60
C LEU A 100 15.50 -3.30 25.28
N SER A 101 14.35 -3.97 25.26
CA SER A 101 13.13 -3.51 25.92
C SER A 101 13.20 -3.63 27.44
N ARG A 102 14.03 -4.54 27.98
CA ARG A 102 14.19 -4.72 29.43
C ARG A 102 15.21 -3.75 30.01
N ARG A 103 14.85 -3.12 31.15
CA ARG A 103 15.69 -2.10 31.83
C ARG A 103 16.96 -2.66 32.48
N GLY A 104 17.06 -3.98 32.66
CA GLY A 104 18.21 -4.65 33.30
C GLY A 104 19.30 -5.14 32.34
N LEU A 105 19.28 -4.73 31.06
CA LEU A 105 20.32 -5.10 30.11
C LEU A 105 21.54 -4.18 30.25
N ASP A 106 22.67 -4.72 30.69
CA ASP A 106 23.94 -4.00 30.72
C ASP A 106 24.39 -3.64 29.30
N GLY A 107 24.80 -2.39 29.08
CA GLY A 107 25.17 -1.88 27.75
C GLY A 107 24.00 -1.43 26.86
N ARG A 108 22.74 -1.44 27.35
CA ARG A 108 21.55 -0.96 26.60
C ARG A 108 21.73 0.41 25.95
N ARG A 109 22.33 1.37 26.67
CA ARG A 109 22.52 2.74 26.17
C ARG A 109 23.45 2.78 24.94
N PHE A 110 24.47 1.93 24.90
CA PHE A 110 25.39 1.83 23.76
C PHE A 110 24.68 1.26 22.53
N PHE A 111 24.00 0.11 22.66
CA PHE A 111 23.27 -0.50 21.55
C PHE A 111 22.14 0.38 21.01
N MET A 112 21.37 1.03 21.90
CA MET A 112 20.35 2.00 21.48
C MET A 112 20.97 3.18 20.73
N ALA A 113 22.07 3.75 21.23
CA ALA A 113 22.74 4.85 20.55
C ALA A 113 23.28 4.43 19.18
N PHE A 114 23.81 3.22 19.04
CA PHE A 114 24.29 2.68 17.77
C PHE A 114 23.15 2.49 16.74
N ILE A 115 22.03 1.88 17.14
CA ILE A 115 20.86 1.69 16.25
C ILE A 115 20.28 3.05 15.82
N VAL A 116 20.12 3.97 16.78
CA VAL A 116 19.61 5.32 16.48
C VAL A 116 20.59 6.07 15.58
N PHE A 117 21.90 5.91 15.79
CA PHE A 117 22.90 6.48 14.91
C PHE A 117 22.71 6.01 13.46
N THR A 118 22.47 4.72 13.21
CA THR A 118 22.21 4.23 11.84
C THR A 118 20.93 4.77 11.20
N MET A 119 19.95 5.20 12.00
CA MET A 119 18.71 5.82 11.49
C MET A 119 18.95 7.26 11.00
N PHE A 120 19.83 8.01 11.67
CA PHE A 120 20.13 9.41 11.33
C PHE A 120 21.35 9.57 10.42
N PHE A 121 22.29 8.64 10.52
CA PHE A 121 23.54 8.58 9.75
C PHE A 121 23.58 7.30 8.94
N SER A 122 22.47 6.95 8.28
CA SER A 122 22.48 5.84 7.32
C SER A 122 23.45 6.19 6.19
N GLY A 123 24.43 5.33 5.92
CA GLY A 123 25.39 5.52 4.85
C GLY A 123 24.68 5.61 3.49
N GLY A 124 24.44 6.84 3.04
CA GLY A 124 24.53 7.19 1.63
C GLY A 124 25.99 7.37 1.29
#